data_AF-A0A0N0V7A1-F1
#
_entry.id   AF-A0A0N0V7A1-F1
#
_cell.length_a   1.000
_cell.length_b   1.000
_cell.length_c   1.000
_cell.angle_alpha   90.00
_cell.angle_beta   90.00
_cell.angle_gamma   90.00
#
_symmetry.space_group_name_H-M   'P 1'
#
loop_
_entity.id
_entity.type
_entity.pdbx_description
1 polymer ?
#
loop_
_entity_poly.entity_id
_entity_poly.type
_entity_poly.pdbx_seq_one_letter_code
_entity_poly.pdbx_strand_id
1 'polypeptide(L)'
;MPRKAPIHHFSYRSLIIPPILLAAATIVALFLHSDVNAALLWSQCHSHARIPGVSRIPAIGTPLCYLISFFRAALDSLRSTAVMAVVLSFLGGLLTVSTVEAARICNAPNMLIAYPTGPWLVFDLVGGAVVWELVIIPAFLHRARSVLNARQRDDGHGDVDQIFTSRHLPDSELVAIPISVAIGYFLPSILMLVKTTPATVGVWLFFPIYVTIIRQIIRKAVAVIRRVSPTNVHIASNRRSFLFVYLLPIVCSILAHAFFIWSLTQPDDRKEMTRSTIVFIEVDTQFIFWTVLYWMLVEVGWRVPLTTIVTSLVVGPGAGTCVGWMYREKLVHHDNEETGGNTESANEETPLLQ
;
A
#
# COMPACT_ATOMS: atom_id res chain seq x y z
N MET A 1 -10.46 20.56 -19.57
CA MET A 1 -10.67 19.27 -20.25
C MET A 1 -9.89 18.19 -19.52
N PRO A 2 -10.52 17.25 -18.79
CA PRO A 2 -9.82 16.07 -18.35
C PRO A 2 -9.57 15.19 -19.58
N ARG A 3 -8.31 15.05 -20.01
CA ARG A 3 -7.94 13.96 -20.91
C ARG A 3 -8.25 12.66 -20.15
N LYS A 4 -9.11 11.81 -20.71
CA LYS A 4 -9.45 10.49 -20.13
C LYS A 4 -8.16 9.76 -19.72
N ALA A 5 -8.20 9.08 -18.57
CA ALA A 5 -7.02 8.43 -18.00
C ALA A 5 -6.42 7.35 -18.93
N PRO A 6 -5.10 7.06 -18.84
CA PRO A 6 -4.42 6.09 -19.70
C PRO A 6 -5.09 4.70 -19.73
N ILE A 7 -5.70 4.27 -18.63
CA ILE A 7 -6.43 3.00 -18.53
C ILE A 7 -7.55 2.87 -19.57
N HIS A 8 -8.12 3.97 -20.07
CA HIS A 8 -9.16 3.94 -21.10
C HIS A 8 -8.59 3.76 -22.51
N HIS A 9 -7.35 4.20 -22.75
CA HIS A 9 -6.75 4.25 -24.08
C HIS A 9 -5.86 3.05 -24.39
N PHE A 10 -5.08 2.56 -23.42
CA PHE A 10 -4.02 1.58 -23.68
C PHE A 10 -4.40 0.17 -23.26
N SER A 11 -4.20 -0.81 -24.14
CA SER A 11 -4.48 -2.22 -23.83
C SER A 11 -3.77 -2.69 -22.56
N TYR A 12 -4.33 -3.69 -21.87
CA TYR A 12 -3.69 -4.28 -20.68
C TYR A 12 -2.23 -4.70 -20.95
N ARG A 13 -1.97 -5.29 -22.12
CA ARG A 13 -0.61 -5.70 -22.55
C ARG A 13 0.36 -4.53 -22.59
N SER A 14 -0.08 -3.35 -23.02
CA SER A 14 0.75 -2.15 -23.05
C SER A 14 0.97 -1.59 -21.63
N LEU A 15 -0.05 -1.67 -20.78
CA LEU A 15 0.00 -1.13 -19.41
C LEU A 15 0.88 -1.95 -18.45
N ILE A 16 1.18 -3.21 -18.75
CA ILE A 16 2.09 -4.02 -17.92
C ILE A 16 3.57 -3.87 -18.31
N ILE A 17 3.87 -3.24 -19.45
CA ILE A 17 5.27 -3.05 -19.89
C ILE A 17 6.05 -2.20 -18.88
N PRO A 18 5.56 -1.02 -18.42
CA PRO A 18 6.34 -0.21 -17.49
C PRO A 18 6.63 -0.90 -16.14
N PRO A 19 5.68 -1.60 -15.48
CA PRO A 19 6.00 -2.39 -14.28
C PRO A 19 7.03 -3.49 -14.51
N ILE A 20 7.02 -4.18 -15.65
CA ILE A 20 8.03 -5.19 -15.98
C ILE A 20 9.42 -4.55 -16.14
N LEU A 21 9.49 -3.40 -16.80
CA LEU A 21 10.74 -2.65 -16.94
C LEU A 21 11.24 -2.12 -15.60
N LEU A 22 10.34 -1.66 -14.73
CA LEU A 22 10.67 -1.27 -13.36
C LEU A 22 11.21 -2.47 -12.58
N ALA A 23 10.60 -3.65 -12.66
CA ALA A 23 11.13 -4.87 -12.02
C ALA A 23 12.52 -5.27 -12.50
N ALA A 24 12.77 -5.19 -13.81
CA ALA A 24 14.11 -5.42 -14.35
C ALA A 24 15.12 -4.39 -13.81
N ALA A 25 14.73 -3.11 -13.77
CA ALA A 25 15.55 -2.04 -13.21
C ALA A 25 15.81 -2.21 -11.71
N THR A 26 14.80 -2.63 -10.94
CA THR A 26 14.90 -2.97 -9.51
C THR A 26 15.93 -4.08 -9.30
N ILE A 27 15.83 -5.18 -10.03
CA ILE A 27 16.77 -6.31 -9.91
C ILE A 27 18.20 -5.85 -10.22
N VAL A 28 18.39 -5.08 -11.29
CA VAL A 28 19.70 -4.53 -11.65
C VAL A 28 20.22 -3.59 -10.57
N ALA A 29 19.39 -2.67 -10.07
CA ALA A 29 19.77 -1.72 -9.04
C ALA A 29 20.13 -2.42 -7.72
N LEU A 30 19.34 -3.39 -7.28
CA LEU A 30 19.63 -4.17 -6.08
C LEU A 30 20.91 -5.01 -6.24
N PHE A 31 21.17 -5.55 -7.43
CA PHE A 31 22.42 -6.26 -7.72
C PHE A 31 23.63 -5.32 -7.67
N LEU A 32 23.53 -4.12 -8.26
CA LEU A 32 24.61 -3.12 -8.23
C LEU A 32 24.91 -2.61 -6.81
N HIS A 33 23.93 -2.60 -5.92
CA HIS A 33 24.09 -2.23 -4.51
C HIS A 33 24.27 -3.44 -3.58
N SER A 34 24.30 -4.67 -4.14
CA SER A 34 24.54 -5.87 -3.35
C SER A 34 26.01 -5.90 -2.91
N ASP A 35 26.21 -5.85 -1.60
CA ASP A 35 27.53 -5.88 -0.99
C ASP A 35 27.78 -7.27 -0.37
N VAL A 36 29.06 -7.64 -0.25
CA VAL A 36 29.54 -8.85 0.44
C VAL A 36 28.95 -8.93 1.86
N ASN A 37 28.69 -7.79 2.49
CA ASN A 37 28.06 -7.66 3.79
C ASN A 37 26.71 -8.40 3.91
N ALA A 38 25.83 -8.30 2.90
CA ALA A 38 24.55 -9.03 2.91
C ALA A 38 24.76 -10.55 2.79
N ALA A 39 25.68 -10.98 1.93
CA ALA A 39 26.04 -12.39 1.78
C ALA A 39 26.68 -12.96 3.06
N LEU A 40 27.47 -12.16 3.78
CA LEU A 40 28.06 -12.54 5.07
C LEU A 40 26.98 -12.76 6.14
N LEU A 41 25.94 -11.92 6.21
CA LEU A 41 24.80 -12.14 7.12
C LEU A 41 24.12 -13.48 6.84
N TRP A 42 23.88 -13.78 5.56
CA TRP A 42 23.31 -15.06 5.16
C TRP A 42 24.19 -16.23 5.58
N SER A 43 25.50 -16.16 5.29
CA SER A 43 26.46 -17.20 5.65
C SER A 43 26.54 -17.44 7.17
N GLN A 44 26.53 -16.38 7.98
CA GLN A 44 26.54 -16.48 9.45
C GLN A 44 25.27 -17.12 10.01
N CYS A 45 24.12 -16.85 9.41
CA CYS A 45 22.86 -17.50 9.76
C CYS A 45 22.85 -18.97 9.34
N HIS A 46 23.38 -19.27 8.15
CA HIS A 46 23.48 -20.64 7.65
C HIS A 46 24.42 -21.51 8.50
N SER A 47 25.53 -20.93 8.98
CA SER A 47 26.46 -21.60 9.89
C SER A 47 26.00 -21.63 11.35
N HIS A 48 24.77 -21.18 11.64
CA HIS A 48 24.20 -21.05 12.99
C HIS A 48 25.00 -20.18 13.97
N ALA A 49 25.89 -19.33 13.47
CA ALA A 49 26.70 -18.42 14.30
C ALA A 49 25.86 -17.24 14.82
N ARG A 50 24.73 -16.94 14.15
CA ARG A 50 23.82 -15.83 14.48
C ARG A 50 22.44 -16.36 14.85
N ILE A 51 21.86 -15.80 15.91
CA ILE A 51 20.53 -16.12 16.46
C ILE A 51 20.25 -17.65 16.42
N PRO A 52 21.02 -18.46 17.18
CA PRO A 52 21.02 -19.91 17.03
C PRO A 52 19.66 -20.57 17.26
N GLY A 53 18.76 -19.95 18.04
CA GLY A 53 17.41 -20.44 18.25
C GLY A 53 16.53 -20.38 16.98
N VAL A 54 16.73 -19.37 16.13
CA VAL A 54 15.95 -19.17 14.89
C VAL A 54 16.61 -19.88 13.71
N SER A 55 17.94 -19.80 13.59
CA SER A 55 18.65 -20.33 12.43
C SER A 55 18.57 -21.86 12.29
N ARG A 56 18.27 -22.57 13.37
CA ARG A 56 18.13 -24.05 13.38
C ARG A 56 16.74 -24.55 12.96
N ILE A 57 15.77 -23.67 12.74
CA ILE A 57 14.44 -24.08 12.28
C ILE A 57 14.55 -24.63 10.85
N PRO A 58 14.08 -25.86 10.56
CA PRO A 58 14.23 -26.46 9.24
C PRO A 58 13.51 -25.63 8.16
N ALA A 59 14.12 -25.55 6.97
CA ALA A 59 13.68 -24.81 5.78
C ALA A 59 13.61 -23.27 5.92
N ILE A 60 13.07 -22.73 7.01
CA ILE A 60 12.82 -21.28 7.18
C ILE A 60 13.81 -20.57 8.10
N GLY A 61 14.62 -21.32 8.87
CA GLY A 61 15.48 -20.74 9.91
C GLY A 61 16.56 -19.81 9.37
N THR A 62 17.24 -20.20 8.28
CA THR A 62 18.26 -19.35 7.65
C THR A 62 17.66 -18.08 7.05
N PRO A 63 16.61 -18.13 6.19
CA PRO A 63 15.93 -16.92 5.71
C PRO A 63 15.44 -15.99 6.82
N LEU A 64 14.79 -16.54 7.84
CA LEU A 64 14.26 -15.73 8.94
C LEU A 64 15.37 -15.10 9.79
N CYS A 65 16.44 -15.85 10.09
CA CYS A 65 17.62 -15.30 10.77
C CYS A 65 18.27 -14.17 9.96
N TYR A 66 18.36 -14.35 8.63
CA TYR A 66 18.91 -13.35 7.73
C TYR A 66 18.09 -12.07 7.76
N LEU A 67 16.77 -12.15 7.55
CA LEU A 67 15.88 -10.98 7.58
C LEU A 67 15.92 -10.25 8.92
N ILE A 68 15.83 -10.99 10.04
CA ILE A 68 15.93 -10.39 11.37
C ILE A 68 17.28 -9.67 11.56
N SER A 69 18.37 -10.28 11.10
CA SER A 69 19.71 -9.69 11.20
C SER A 69 19.90 -8.49 10.29
N PHE A 70 19.31 -8.52 9.10
CA PHE A 70 19.36 -7.47 8.10
C PHE A 70 18.61 -6.22 8.58
N PHE A 71 17.35 -6.35 9.00
CA PHE A 71 16.57 -5.24 9.53
C PHE A 71 17.14 -4.72 10.85
N ARG A 72 17.69 -5.59 11.71
CA ARG A 72 18.40 -5.15 12.91
C ARG A 72 19.63 -4.32 12.56
N ALA A 73 20.42 -4.72 11.56
CA ALA A 73 21.58 -3.94 11.12
C ALA A 73 21.18 -2.59 10.52
N ALA A 74 20.04 -2.53 9.81
CA ALA A 74 19.47 -1.28 9.31
C ALA A 74 18.99 -0.32 10.41
N LEU A 75 18.88 -0.77 11.66
CA LEU A 75 18.46 0.02 12.82
C LEU A 75 19.61 0.33 13.81
N ASP A 76 20.86 0.01 13.47
CA ASP A 76 22.02 0.15 14.39
C ASP A 76 22.55 1.58 14.53
N SER A 77 21.91 2.57 13.90
CA SER A 77 22.33 3.98 13.93
C SER A 77 21.13 4.92 14.03
N LEU A 78 21.34 6.12 14.55
CA LEU A 78 20.31 7.16 14.64
C LEU A 78 19.81 7.53 13.24
N ARG A 79 20.74 7.76 12.30
CA ARG A 79 20.39 8.15 10.92
C ARG A 79 19.59 7.07 10.20
N SER A 80 20.04 5.82 10.28
CA SER A 80 19.34 4.71 9.61
C SER A 80 17.99 4.42 10.26
N THR A 81 17.86 4.60 11.58
CA THR A 81 16.55 4.52 12.27
C THR A 81 15.59 5.59 11.78
N ALA A 82 16.08 6.82 11.54
CA ALA A 82 15.25 7.88 10.98
C ALA A 82 14.79 7.60 9.54
N VAL A 83 15.68 7.06 8.69
CA VAL A 83 15.30 6.57 7.35
C VAL A 83 14.28 5.44 7.45
N MET A 84 14.50 4.45 8.32
CA MET A 84 13.56 3.35 8.53
C MET A 84 12.19 3.84 9.03
N ALA A 85 12.14 4.86 9.87
CA ALA A 85 10.87 5.45 10.30
C ALA A 85 10.10 6.02 9.10
N VAL A 86 10.79 6.68 8.16
CA VAL A 86 10.17 7.18 6.91
C VAL A 86 9.67 6.02 6.05
N VAL A 87 10.49 4.99 5.84
CA VAL A 87 10.12 3.78 5.08
C VAL A 87 8.88 3.11 5.69
N LEU A 88 8.88 2.88 7.00
CA LEU A 88 7.75 2.26 7.71
C LEU A 88 6.50 3.13 7.64
N SER A 89 6.62 4.46 7.75
CA SER A 89 5.47 5.34 7.58
C SER A 89 4.87 5.29 6.17
N PHE A 90 5.73 5.15 5.15
CA PHE A 90 5.32 4.98 3.76
C PHE A 90 4.59 3.66 3.53
N LEU A 91 5.19 2.55 3.98
CA LEU A 91 4.57 1.23 3.90
C LEU A 91 3.26 1.17 4.70
N GLY A 92 3.15 1.85 5.84
CA GLY A 92 1.90 1.99 6.58
C GLY A 92 0.81 2.73 5.79
N GLY A 93 1.19 3.77 5.04
CA GLY A 93 0.31 4.44 4.09
C GLY A 93 -0.19 3.50 2.98
N LEU A 94 0.72 2.75 2.36
CA LEU A 94 0.38 1.76 1.32
C LEU A 94 -0.46 0.59 1.85
N LEU A 95 -0.18 0.13 3.06
CA LEU A 95 -0.97 -0.89 3.73
C LEU A 95 -2.39 -0.37 3.99
N THR A 96 -2.54 0.88 4.43
CA THR A 96 -3.86 1.51 4.60
C THR A 96 -4.61 1.59 3.26
N VAL A 97 -3.94 2.05 2.21
CA VAL A 97 -4.51 2.12 0.86
C VAL A 97 -4.94 0.74 0.35
N SER A 98 -4.04 -0.24 0.40
CA SER A 98 -4.31 -1.59 -0.09
C SER A 98 -5.39 -2.30 0.73
N THR A 99 -5.47 -2.07 2.04
CA THR A 99 -6.55 -2.63 2.87
C THR A 99 -7.91 -1.98 2.60
N VAL A 100 -7.95 -0.67 2.33
CA VAL A 100 -9.15 0.01 1.82
C VAL A 100 -9.59 -0.58 0.48
N GLU A 101 -8.67 -0.70 -0.48
CA GLU A 101 -8.99 -1.27 -1.78
C GLU A 101 -9.42 -2.74 -1.69
N ALA A 102 -8.79 -3.54 -0.83
CA ALA A 102 -9.16 -4.93 -0.56
C ALA A 102 -10.57 -5.08 0.02
N ALA A 103 -11.03 -4.07 0.76
CA ALA A 103 -12.33 -4.07 1.41
C ALA A 103 -13.48 -3.64 0.50
N ARG A 104 -13.18 -3.11 -0.69
CA ARG A 104 -14.20 -2.65 -1.63
C ARG A 104 -14.91 -3.80 -2.33
N ILE A 105 -16.23 -3.64 -2.46
CA ILE A 105 -17.10 -4.60 -3.14
C ILE A 105 -16.63 -4.81 -4.58
N CYS A 106 -16.26 -3.73 -5.29
CA CYS A 106 -15.76 -3.81 -6.66
C CYS A 106 -14.47 -4.64 -6.82
N ASN A 107 -13.71 -4.91 -5.75
CA ASN A 107 -12.47 -5.69 -5.80
C ASN A 107 -12.62 -7.11 -5.24
N ALA A 108 -13.77 -7.44 -4.62
CA ALA A 108 -14.02 -8.75 -4.02
C ALA A 108 -13.78 -9.96 -4.96
N PRO A 109 -14.08 -9.89 -6.28
CA PRO A 109 -13.84 -11.02 -7.17
C PRO A 109 -12.36 -11.33 -7.43
N ASN A 110 -11.45 -10.38 -7.19
CA ASN A 110 -10.01 -10.61 -7.38
C ASN A 110 -9.37 -11.01 -6.05
N MET A 111 -9.07 -12.30 -5.88
CA MET A 111 -8.51 -12.84 -4.64
C MET A 111 -7.20 -12.15 -4.22
N LEU A 112 -6.32 -11.78 -5.16
CA LEU A 112 -5.05 -11.12 -4.84
C LEU A 112 -5.26 -9.74 -4.22
N ILE A 113 -6.31 -9.03 -4.65
CA ILE A 113 -6.64 -7.71 -4.11
C ILE A 113 -7.45 -7.87 -2.82
N ALA A 114 -8.44 -8.75 -2.80
CA ALA A 114 -9.33 -8.97 -1.65
C ALA A 114 -8.59 -9.53 -0.42
N TYR A 115 -7.54 -10.32 -0.64
CA TYR A 115 -6.73 -10.97 0.41
C TYR A 115 -5.24 -10.64 0.25
N PRO A 116 -4.82 -9.42 0.60
CA PRO A 116 -3.46 -8.95 0.31
C PRO A 116 -2.39 -9.55 1.25
N THR A 117 -2.77 -10.36 2.24
CA THR A 117 -1.87 -10.96 3.25
C THR A 117 -0.72 -11.73 2.61
N GLY A 118 -1.02 -12.57 1.61
CA GLY A 118 0.00 -13.38 0.92
C GLY A 118 1.06 -12.51 0.22
N PRO A 119 0.65 -11.60 -0.69
CA PRO A 119 1.56 -10.63 -1.30
C PRO A 119 2.40 -9.85 -0.29
N TRP A 120 1.82 -9.37 0.81
CA TRP A 120 2.56 -8.66 1.86
C TRP A 120 3.54 -9.55 2.64
N LEU A 121 3.29 -10.85 2.79
CA LEU A 121 4.28 -11.76 3.37
C LEU A 121 5.44 -12.03 2.40
N VAL A 122 5.17 -12.12 1.10
CA VAL A 122 6.23 -12.26 0.09
C VAL A 122 7.07 -10.99 0.00
N PHE A 123 6.43 -9.82 0.16
CA PHE A 123 7.10 -8.52 0.27
C PHE A 123 8.19 -8.54 1.34
N ASP A 124 7.91 -9.07 2.54
CA ASP A 124 8.88 -9.14 3.63
C ASP A 124 10.02 -10.14 3.35
N LEU A 125 9.79 -11.15 2.50
CA LEU A 125 10.76 -12.21 2.18
C LEU A 125 11.72 -11.86 1.05
N VAL A 126 11.21 -11.29 -0.05
CA VAL A 126 11.93 -11.16 -1.33
C VAL A 126 12.31 -9.71 -1.63
N GLY A 127 11.79 -8.75 -0.86
CA GLY A 127 11.85 -7.33 -1.19
C GLY A 127 10.54 -6.87 -1.82
N GLY A 128 10.21 -5.60 -1.58
CA GLY A 128 8.87 -5.11 -1.85
C GLY A 128 8.64 -4.67 -3.28
N ALA A 129 9.63 -4.08 -3.94
CA ALA A 129 9.48 -3.51 -5.27
C ALA A 129 9.01 -4.55 -6.29
N VAL A 130 9.67 -5.70 -6.37
CA VAL A 130 9.33 -6.77 -7.33
C VAL A 130 7.91 -7.28 -7.11
N VAL A 131 7.45 -7.40 -5.86
CA VAL A 131 6.07 -7.82 -5.54
C VAL A 131 5.06 -6.77 -5.99
N TRP A 132 5.37 -5.48 -5.76
CA TRP A 132 4.51 -4.39 -6.23
C TRP A 132 4.43 -4.34 -7.75
N GLU A 133 5.56 -4.46 -8.43
CA GLU A 133 5.72 -4.34 -9.88
C GLU A 133 5.09 -5.51 -10.64
N LEU A 134 5.27 -6.74 -10.15
CA LEU A 134 4.89 -7.96 -10.89
C LEU A 134 3.59 -8.60 -10.39
N VAL A 135 3.15 -8.30 -9.17
CA VAL A 135 1.98 -8.96 -8.57
C VAL A 135 0.87 -7.95 -8.27
N ILE A 136 1.14 -6.97 -7.41
CA ILE A 136 0.09 -6.08 -6.88
C ILE A 136 -0.44 -5.16 -7.98
N ILE A 137 0.41 -4.37 -8.64
CA ILE A 137 -0.03 -3.42 -9.67
C ILE A 137 -0.66 -4.13 -10.87
N PRO A 138 -0.08 -5.20 -11.44
CA PRO A 138 -0.73 -5.93 -12.53
C PRO A 138 -2.12 -6.47 -12.16
N ALA A 139 -2.31 -6.95 -10.92
CA ALA A 139 -3.63 -7.40 -10.46
C ALA A 139 -4.66 -6.26 -10.45
N PHE A 140 -4.27 -5.06 -9.98
CA PHE A 140 -5.13 -3.87 -10.01
C PHE A 140 -5.45 -3.42 -11.43
N LEU A 141 -4.45 -3.36 -12.32
CA LEU A 141 -4.63 -2.97 -13.72
C LEU A 141 -5.53 -3.95 -14.47
N HIS A 142 -5.36 -5.25 -14.23
CA HIS A 142 -6.21 -6.29 -14.79
C HIS A 142 -7.65 -6.11 -14.31
N ARG A 143 -7.85 -5.86 -13.01
CA ARG A 143 -9.19 -5.63 -12.46
C ARG A 143 -9.83 -4.39 -13.04
N ALA A 144 -9.13 -3.26 -13.09
CA ALA A 144 -9.62 -2.01 -13.67
C ALA A 144 -10.05 -2.20 -15.13
N ARG A 145 -9.24 -2.91 -15.94
CA ARG A 145 -9.62 -3.26 -17.32
C ARG A 145 -10.83 -4.20 -17.40
N SER A 146 -10.91 -5.21 -16.53
CA SER A 146 -12.05 -6.13 -16.52
C SER A 146 -13.37 -5.42 -16.24
N VAL A 147 -13.37 -4.43 -15.33
CA VAL A 147 -14.55 -3.61 -15.02
C VAL A 147 -14.92 -2.71 -16.20
N LEU A 148 -13.96 -2.05 -16.84
CA LEU A 148 -14.21 -1.23 -18.02
C LEU A 148 -14.77 -2.05 -19.20
N ASN A 149 -14.24 -3.24 -19.42
CA ASN A 149 -14.72 -4.13 -20.49
C ASN A 149 -16.12 -4.67 -20.18
N ALA A 150 -16.46 -4.92 -18.91
CA ALA A 150 -17.81 -5.30 -18.51
C ALA A 150 -18.80 -4.16 -18.79
N ARG A 151 -18.44 -2.92 -18.42
CA ARG A 151 -19.24 -1.73 -18.69
C ARG A 151 -19.49 -1.47 -20.18
N GLN A 152 -18.53 -1.81 -21.05
CA GLN A 152 -18.69 -1.68 -22.50
C GLN A 152 -19.57 -2.77 -23.13
N ARG A 153 -19.80 -3.89 -22.42
CA ARG A 153 -20.63 -5.00 -22.90
C ARG A 153 -22.06 -4.94 -22.37
N ASP A 154 -22.24 -4.29 -21.22
CA ASP A 154 -23.53 -4.10 -20.58
C ASP A 154 -24.20 -2.84 -21.14
N ASP A 155 -24.71 -2.95 -22.37
CA ASP A 155 -25.46 -1.90 -23.08
C ASP A 155 -26.84 -1.64 -22.42
N GLY A 156 -26.85 -1.24 -21.14
CA GLY A 156 -28.02 -0.62 -20.49
C GLY A 156 -28.82 -1.46 -19.47
N HIS A 157 -28.32 -2.58 -18.96
CA HIS A 157 -28.96 -3.25 -17.81
C HIS A 157 -28.30 -2.80 -16.48
N GLY A 158 -28.81 -1.69 -15.93
CA GLY A 158 -28.17 -0.93 -14.84
C GLY A 158 -27.88 -1.66 -13.51
N ASP A 159 -28.46 -2.85 -13.26
CA ASP A 159 -28.30 -3.54 -11.97
C ASP A 159 -26.95 -4.26 -11.81
N VAL A 160 -26.39 -4.81 -12.89
CA VAL A 160 -25.09 -5.53 -12.83
C VAL A 160 -23.94 -4.52 -12.83
N ASP A 161 -24.03 -3.46 -13.65
CA ASP A 161 -23.04 -2.38 -13.69
C ASP A 161 -22.85 -1.69 -12.33
N GLN A 162 -23.93 -1.49 -11.55
CA GLN A 162 -23.86 -0.81 -10.26
C GLN A 162 -23.04 -1.59 -9.21
N ILE A 163 -23.16 -2.92 -9.17
CA ILE A 163 -22.42 -3.75 -8.19
C ILE A 163 -20.93 -3.78 -8.53
N PHE A 164 -20.57 -3.92 -9.81
CA PHE A 164 -19.17 -4.00 -10.25
C PHE A 164 -18.44 -2.65 -10.21
N THR A 165 -19.17 -1.53 -10.32
CA THR A 165 -18.59 -0.17 -10.26
C THR A 165 -18.69 0.48 -8.88
N SER A 166 -19.53 -0.06 -7.97
CA SER A 166 -19.68 0.45 -6.62
C SER A 166 -18.37 0.39 -5.82
N ARG A 167 -17.72 1.54 -5.62
CA ARG A 167 -16.56 1.71 -4.72
C ARG A 167 -16.97 1.78 -3.24
N HIS A 168 -18.13 1.23 -2.91
CA HIS A 168 -18.70 1.20 -1.58
C HIS A 168 -17.92 0.24 -0.67
N LEU A 169 -17.93 0.59 0.62
CA LEU A 169 -17.27 -0.13 1.69
C LEU A 169 -18.32 -0.43 2.78
N PRO A 170 -18.32 -1.63 3.38
CA PRO A 170 -19.09 -1.88 4.59
C PRO A 170 -18.69 -0.90 5.71
N ASP A 171 -19.67 -0.33 6.42
CA ASP A 171 -19.46 0.59 7.54
C ASP A 171 -18.49 0.07 8.61
N SER A 172 -18.52 -1.22 8.89
CA SER A 172 -17.63 -1.90 9.84
C SER A 172 -16.14 -1.77 9.47
N GLU A 173 -15.82 -1.65 8.19
CA GLU A 173 -14.45 -1.51 7.71
C GLU A 173 -13.88 -0.10 7.97
N LEU A 174 -14.74 0.91 8.16
CA LEU A 174 -14.31 2.26 8.57
C LEU A 174 -13.64 2.26 9.95
N VAL A 175 -13.98 1.28 10.79
CA VAL A 175 -13.39 1.09 12.13
C VAL A 175 -12.33 0.00 12.09
N ALA A 176 -12.58 -1.10 11.38
CA ALA A 176 -11.67 -2.24 11.35
C ALA A 176 -10.33 -1.90 10.68
N ILE A 177 -10.33 -1.15 9.58
CA ILE A 177 -9.10 -0.79 8.85
C ILE A 177 -8.15 0.04 9.75
N PRO A 178 -8.51 1.25 10.24
CA PRO A 178 -7.57 2.06 11.01
C PRO A 178 -7.08 1.36 12.29
N ILE A 179 -7.94 0.62 12.98
CA ILE A 179 -7.53 -0.15 14.18
C ILE A 179 -6.55 -1.27 13.82
N SER A 180 -6.83 -2.02 12.74
CA SER A 180 -5.96 -3.11 12.31
C SER A 180 -4.59 -2.62 11.84
N VAL A 181 -4.53 -1.48 11.17
CA VAL A 181 -3.26 -0.85 10.77
C VAL A 181 -2.54 -0.29 12.00
N ALA A 182 -3.26 0.36 12.93
CA ALA A 182 -2.66 0.89 14.15
C ALA A 182 -2.00 -0.21 15.00
N ILE A 183 -2.74 -1.26 15.32
CA ILE A 183 -2.29 -2.33 16.23
C ILE A 183 -1.46 -3.37 15.48
N GLY A 184 -1.89 -3.76 14.28
CA GLY A 184 -1.24 -4.82 13.51
C GLY A 184 0.03 -4.39 12.81
N TYR A 185 0.23 -3.09 12.55
CA TYR A 185 1.39 -2.57 11.80
C TYR A 185 2.16 -1.48 12.55
N PHE A 186 1.53 -0.36 12.91
CA PHE A 186 2.28 0.75 13.51
C PHE A 186 2.84 0.41 14.89
N LEU A 187 2.07 -0.29 15.73
CA LEU A 187 2.54 -0.73 17.04
C LEU A 187 3.80 -1.62 16.96
N PRO A 188 3.84 -2.74 16.20
CA PRO A 188 5.07 -3.53 16.07
C PRO A 188 6.19 -2.73 15.38
N SER A 189 5.88 -1.81 14.46
CA SER A 189 6.88 -0.94 13.83
C SER A 189 7.56 -0.01 14.85
N ILE A 190 6.79 0.62 15.73
CA ILE A 190 7.30 1.48 16.81
C ILE A 190 8.14 0.65 17.80
N LEU A 191 7.66 -0.53 18.18
CA LEU A 191 8.42 -1.44 19.06
C LEU A 191 9.77 -1.84 18.44
N MET A 192 9.77 -2.12 17.14
CA MET A 192 10.99 -2.42 16.38
C MET A 192 11.97 -1.25 16.38
N LEU A 193 11.50 -0.02 16.13
CA LEU A 193 12.32 1.20 16.13
C LEU A 193 12.91 1.52 17.51
N VAL A 194 12.15 1.32 18.60
CA VAL A 194 12.56 1.72 19.96
C VAL A 194 13.48 0.70 20.63
N LYS A 195 13.24 -0.61 20.44
CA LYS A 195 13.97 -1.66 21.17
C LYS A 195 15.04 -2.36 20.35
N THR A 196 14.93 -2.36 19.01
CA THR A 196 15.89 -2.94 18.05
C THR A 196 16.36 -4.38 18.36
N THR A 197 15.58 -5.12 19.14
CA THR A 197 15.90 -6.51 19.50
C THR A 197 15.53 -7.48 18.36
N PRO A 198 16.17 -8.66 18.28
CA PRO A 198 15.76 -9.69 17.32
C PRO A 198 14.29 -10.09 17.44
N ALA A 199 13.75 -10.10 18.67
CA ALA A 199 12.36 -10.43 18.92
C ALA A 199 11.40 -9.38 18.34
N THR A 200 11.68 -8.08 18.53
CA THR A 200 10.82 -7.02 18.00
C THR A 200 10.82 -6.96 16.47
N VAL A 201 11.98 -7.21 15.83
CA VAL A 201 12.07 -7.34 14.37
C VAL A 201 11.33 -8.60 13.89
N GLY A 202 11.56 -9.73 14.56
CA GLY A 202 10.91 -11.01 14.23
C GLY A 202 9.38 -10.94 14.34
N VAL A 203 8.85 -10.26 15.36
CA VAL A 203 7.41 -10.00 15.49
C VAL A 203 6.94 -9.11 14.34
N TRP A 204 7.67 -8.02 14.02
CA TRP A 204 7.29 -7.11 12.95
C TRP A 204 7.16 -7.80 11.58
N LEU A 205 8.03 -8.76 11.24
CA LEU A 205 7.98 -9.51 9.97
C LEU A 205 6.65 -10.28 9.72
N PHE A 206 5.82 -10.46 10.74
CA PHE A 206 4.51 -11.11 10.61
C PHE A 206 3.33 -10.12 10.69
N PHE A 207 3.59 -8.81 10.57
CA PHE A 207 2.55 -7.78 10.55
C PHE A 207 1.39 -8.07 9.58
N PRO A 208 1.59 -8.66 8.37
CA PRO A 208 0.48 -8.88 7.46
C PRO A 208 -0.58 -9.82 8.05
N ILE A 209 -0.13 -10.80 8.85
CA ILE A 209 -0.99 -11.76 9.55
C ILE A 209 -1.78 -11.03 10.64
N TYR A 210 -1.10 -10.21 11.46
CA TYR A 210 -1.75 -9.48 12.55
C TYR A 210 -2.81 -8.51 12.03
N VAL A 211 -2.48 -7.72 11.01
CA VAL A 211 -3.43 -6.78 10.39
C VAL A 211 -4.67 -7.53 9.91
N THR A 212 -4.48 -8.67 9.25
CA THR A 212 -5.60 -9.49 8.74
C THR A 212 -6.47 -10.05 9.88
N ILE A 213 -5.86 -10.65 10.89
CA ILE A 213 -6.57 -11.24 12.04
C ILE A 213 -7.31 -10.16 12.81
N ILE A 214 -6.65 -9.05 13.16
CA ILE A 214 -7.24 -7.95 13.92
C ILE A 214 -8.40 -7.35 13.12
N ARG A 215 -8.22 -7.10 11.81
CA ARG A 215 -9.29 -6.59 10.95
C ARG A 215 -10.52 -7.50 10.99
N GLN A 216 -10.34 -8.81 10.86
CA GLN A 216 -11.45 -9.78 10.92
C GLN A 216 -12.14 -9.78 12.29
N ILE A 217 -11.37 -9.72 13.39
CA ILE A 217 -11.90 -9.67 14.76
C ILE A 217 -12.73 -8.40 14.95
N ILE A 218 -12.19 -7.23 14.61
CA ILE A 218 -12.89 -5.95 14.79
C ILE A 218 -14.14 -5.89 13.92
N ARG A 219 -14.07 -6.36 12.66
CA ARG A 219 -15.24 -6.42 11.78
C ARG A 219 -16.36 -7.27 12.37
N LYS A 220 -16.03 -8.46 12.90
CA LYS A 220 -17.01 -9.33 13.57
C LYS A 220 -17.57 -8.66 14.83
N ALA A 221 -16.72 -8.05 15.65
CA ALA A 221 -17.13 -7.36 16.87
C ALA A 221 -18.11 -6.21 16.57
N VAL A 222 -17.82 -5.38 15.57
CA VAL A 222 -18.71 -4.27 15.17
C VAL A 222 -20.05 -4.79 14.65
N ALA A 223 -20.06 -5.86 13.85
CA ALA A 223 -21.29 -6.47 13.36
C ALA A 223 -22.15 -7.01 14.51
N VAL A 224 -21.54 -7.66 15.50
CA VAL A 224 -22.23 -8.18 16.70
C VAL A 224 -22.79 -7.05 17.56
N ILE A 225 -22.03 -5.96 17.75
CA ILE A 225 -22.44 -4.82 18.58
C ILE A 225 -23.59 -4.04 17.95
N ARG A 226 -23.53 -3.79 16.63
CA ARG A 226 -24.54 -2.95 15.96
C ARG A 226 -25.90 -3.63 15.83
N ARG A 227 -25.98 -4.97 15.82
CA ARG A 227 -27.24 -5.75 15.65
C ARG A 227 -28.13 -5.31 14.46
N VAL A 228 -27.55 -4.60 13.49
CA VAL A 228 -28.21 -4.07 12.29
C VAL A 228 -27.39 -4.51 11.08
N SER A 229 -28.06 -4.79 9.96
CA SER A 229 -27.40 -5.16 8.71
C SER A 229 -26.36 -4.11 8.30
N PRO A 230 -25.17 -4.54 7.81
CA PRO A 230 -24.10 -3.62 7.45
C PRO A 230 -24.58 -2.66 6.37
N THR A 231 -24.37 -1.37 6.60
CA THR A 231 -24.66 -0.32 5.61
C THR A 231 -23.44 -0.10 4.73
N ASN A 232 -23.67 0.06 3.43
CA ASN A 232 -22.61 0.36 2.46
C ASN A 232 -22.37 1.88 2.43
N VAL A 233 -21.13 2.29 2.69
CA VAL A 233 -20.74 3.70 2.77
C VAL A 233 -19.70 3.99 1.69
N HIS A 234 -19.89 5.10 0.95
CA HIS A 234 -18.86 5.64 0.07
C HIS A 234 -17.93 6.54 0.89
N ILE A 235 -16.67 6.15 1.09
CA ILE A 235 -15.79 6.89 2.02
C ILE A 235 -15.60 8.35 1.57
N ALA A 236 -15.55 8.60 0.26
CA ALA A 236 -15.33 9.95 -0.27
C ALA A 236 -16.50 10.91 -0.01
N SER A 237 -17.72 10.42 0.26
CA SER A 237 -18.88 11.28 0.52
C SER A 237 -18.85 11.89 1.93
N ASN A 238 -18.15 11.24 2.87
CA ASN A 238 -18.02 11.74 4.25
C ASN A 238 -16.56 12.07 4.59
N ARG A 239 -16.26 13.37 4.66
CA ARG A 239 -14.93 13.89 5.02
C ARG A 239 -14.40 13.34 6.35
N ARG A 240 -15.27 13.10 7.34
CA ARG A 240 -14.86 12.62 8.67
C ARG A 240 -14.39 11.16 8.61
N SER A 241 -15.17 10.29 7.95
CA SER A 241 -14.81 8.89 7.75
C SER A 241 -13.54 8.76 6.92
N PHE A 242 -13.40 9.60 5.90
CA PHE A 242 -12.23 9.65 5.05
C PHE A 242 -10.98 10.06 5.82
N LEU A 243 -11.07 11.14 6.61
CA LEU A 243 -9.96 11.58 7.44
C LEU A 243 -9.60 10.51 8.48
N PHE A 244 -10.59 9.90 9.15
CA PHE A 244 -10.37 8.91 10.20
C PHE A 244 -9.52 7.71 9.73
N VAL A 245 -9.74 7.22 8.50
CA VAL A 245 -8.98 6.10 7.94
C VAL A 245 -7.52 6.46 7.64
N TYR A 246 -7.26 7.68 7.13
CA TYR A 246 -5.91 8.10 6.70
C TYR A 246 -5.15 8.93 7.72
N LEU A 247 -5.76 9.37 8.82
CA LEU A 247 -5.15 10.30 9.77
C LEU A 247 -3.88 9.73 10.41
N LEU A 248 -3.94 8.49 10.89
CA LEU A 248 -2.81 7.85 11.55
C LEU A 248 -1.55 7.77 10.65
N PRO A 249 -1.61 7.18 9.43
CA PRO A 249 -0.44 7.12 8.56
C PRO A 249 0.09 8.50 8.16
N ILE A 250 -0.80 9.49 8.00
CA ILE A 250 -0.38 10.89 7.72
C ILE A 250 0.42 11.45 8.90
N VAL A 251 -0.09 11.35 10.12
CA VAL A 251 0.59 11.85 11.32
C VAL A 251 1.92 11.13 11.53
N CYS A 252 1.95 9.81 11.41
CA CYS A 252 3.19 9.04 11.53
C CYS A 252 4.22 9.42 10.46
N SER A 253 3.79 9.68 9.21
CA SER A 253 4.69 10.15 8.14
C SER A 253 5.25 11.53 8.40
N ILE A 254 4.42 12.48 8.88
CA ILE A 254 4.90 13.83 9.23
C ILE A 254 5.96 13.75 10.33
N LEU A 255 5.69 12.97 11.38
CA LEU A 255 6.63 12.79 12.50
C LEU A 255 7.93 12.10 12.05
N ALA A 256 7.84 11.06 11.22
CA ALA A 256 8.99 10.36 10.68
C ALA A 256 9.83 11.27 9.75
N HIS A 257 9.18 12.08 8.91
CA HIS A 257 9.85 13.00 8.00
C HIS A 257 10.54 14.13 8.77
N ALA A 258 9.88 14.69 9.79
CA ALA A 258 10.50 15.68 10.69
C ALA A 258 11.70 15.09 11.43
N PHE A 259 11.59 13.84 11.92
CA PHE A 259 12.69 13.14 12.58
C PHE A 259 13.86 12.88 11.62
N PHE A 260 13.57 12.51 10.36
CA PHE A 260 14.58 12.37 9.32
C PHE A 260 15.30 13.69 9.04
N ILE A 261 14.57 14.79 8.79
CA ILE A 261 15.16 16.12 8.56
C ILE A 261 16.05 16.53 9.74
N TRP A 262 15.56 16.34 10.97
CA TRP A 262 16.36 16.60 12.16
C TRP A 262 17.62 15.72 12.21
N SER A 263 17.54 14.44 11.87
CA SER A 263 18.70 13.53 11.87
C SER A 263 19.80 13.91 10.86
N LEU A 264 19.46 14.68 9.82
CA LEU A 264 20.44 15.22 8.86
C LEU A 264 21.34 16.29 9.49
N THR A 265 20.91 16.93 10.58
CA THR A 265 21.72 17.92 11.32
C THR A 265 22.76 17.27 12.24
N GLN A 266 22.66 15.96 12.46
CA GLN A 266 23.57 15.20 13.32
C GLN A 266 24.78 14.66 12.52
N PRO A 267 25.86 14.19 13.16
CA PRO A 267 26.94 13.47 12.48
C PRO A 267 26.46 12.12 11.90
N ASP A 268 27.10 11.63 10.83
CA ASP A 268 26.82 10.28 10.32
C ASP A 268 27.42 9.22 11.23
N ASP A 269 26.57 8.42 11.86
CA ASP A 269 26.94 7.33 12.78
C ASP A 269 26.80 5.94 12.14
N ARG A 270 26.48 5.86 10.84
CA ARG A 270 26.30 4.60 10.13
C ARG A 270 27.62 3.87 9.90
N LYS A 271 27.71 2.65 10.44
CA LYS A 271 28.76 1.67 10.11
C LYS A 271 28.54 1.08 8.71
N GLU A 272 29.57 0.45 8.14
CA GLU A 272 29.52 -0.13 6.78
C GLU A 272 28.34 -1.10 6.58
N MET A 273 28.14 -2.05 7.50
CA MET A 273 27.02 -2.99 7.45
C MET A 273 25.66 -2.27 7.44
N THR A 274 25.47 -1.28 8.32
CA THR A 274 24.23 -0.49 8.40
C THR A 274 24.01 0.35 7.14
N ARG A 275 25.09 0.91 6.57
CA ARG A 275 25.04 1.67 5.32
C ARG A 275 24.62 0.75 4.16
N SER A 276 25.19 -0.44 4.08
CA SER A 276 24.83 -1.41 3.04
C SER A 276 23.36 -1.84 3.14
N THR A 277 22.88 -2.22 4.33
CA THR A 277 21.50 -2.67 4.50
C THR A 277 20.49 -1.55 4.29
N ILE A 278 20.76 -0.32 4.77
CA ILE A 278 19.82 0.79 4.59
C ILE A 278 19.75 1.24 3.13
N VAL A 279 20.87 1.26 2.39
CA VAL A 279 20.87 1.60 0.96
C VAL A 279 20.02 0.61 0.16
N PHE A 280 20.11 -0.68 0.48
CA PHE A 280 19.26 -1.69 -0.17
C PHE A 280 17.76 -1.43 0.08
N ILE A 281 17.39 -1.08 1.32
CA ILE A 281 15.99 -0.75 1.67
C ILE A 281 15.54 0.55 0.99
N GLU A 282 16.40 1.56 0.92
CA GLU A 282 16.12 2.84 0.25
C GLU A 282 15.84 2.62 -1.25
N VAL A 283 16.69 1.85 -1.93
CA VAL A 283 16.51 1.50 -3.35
C VAL A 283 15.19 0.78 -3.56
N ASP A 284 14.91 -0.29 -2.80
CA ASP A 284 13.65 -1.03 -2.88
C ASP A 284 12.43 -0.12 -2.65
N THR A 285 12.50 0.75 -1.64
CA THR A 285 11.42 1.69 -1.30
C THR A 285 11.17 2.73 -2.41
N GLN A 286 12.23 3.22 -3.06
CA GLN A 286 12.10 4.16 -4.18
C GLN A 286 11.38 3.52 -5.37
N PHE A 287 11.73 2.27 -5.73
CA PHE A 287 11.06 1.55 -6.82
C PHE A 287 9.58 1.25 -6.51
N ILE A 288 9.24 0.92 -5.26
CA ILE A 288 7.85 0.83 -4.81
C ILE A 288 7.13 2.17 -5.03
N PHE A 289 7.75 3.29 -4.63
CA PHE A 289 7.15 4.61 -4.78
C PHE A 289 6.89 4.96 -6.26
N TRP A 290 7.86 4.73 -7.15
CA TRP A 290 7.67 4.94 -8.59
C TRP A 290 6.56 4.07 -9.17
N THR A 291 6.49 2.81 -8.75
CA THR A 291 5.45 1.86 -9.16
C THR A 291 4.06 2.30 -8.71
N VAL A 292 3.94 2.86 -7.50
CA VAL A 292 2.67 3.41 -6.99
C VAL A 292 2.27 4.69 -7.74
N LEU A 293 3.24 5.57 -8.07
CA LEU A 293 2.97 6.75 -8.90
C LEU A 293 2.50 6.36 -10.30
N TYR A 294 3.10 5.33 -10.89
CA TYR A 294 2.66 4.76 -12.17
C TYR A 294 1.23 4.25 -12.08
N TRP A 295 0.89 3.51 -11.02
CA TRP A 295 -0.47 3.04 -10.80
C TRP A 295 -1.48 4.19 -10.73
N MET A 296 -1.20 5.23 -9.95
CA MET A 296 -2.04 6.43 -9.87
C MET A 296 -2.18 7.14 -11.23
N LEU A 297 -1.07 7.24 -11.98
CA LEU A 297 -1.03 7.84 -13.31
C LEU A 297 -1.96 7.11 -14.28
N VAL A 298 -1.91 5.77 -14.28
CA VAL A 298 -2.69 4.95 -15.22
C VAL A 298 -4.19 5.08 -14.94
N GLU A 299 -4.58 5.09 -13.67
CA GLU A 299 -5.99 5.07 -13.30
C GLU A 299 -6.69 6.42 -13.41
N VAL A 300 -6.02 7.52 -13.04
CA VAL A 300 -6.67 8.85 -12.91
C VAL A 300 -5.93 9.96 -13.64
N GLY A 301 -4.77 9.66 -14.23
CA GLY A 301 -3.94 10.63 -14.96
C GLY A 301 -2.95 11.38 -14.06
N TRP A 302 -2.23 12.34 -14.66
CA TRP A 302 -1.00 12.94 -14.10
C TRP A 302 -1.19 13.83 -12.86
N ARG A 303 -2.40 14.33 -12.61
CA ARG A 303 -2.66 15.26 -11.50
C ARG A 303 -2.44 14.61 -10.13
N VAL A 304 -2.89 13.36 -9.98
CA VAL A 304 -2.75 12.60 -8.73
C VAL A 304 -1.28 12.34 -8.38
N PRO A 305 -0.45 11.71 -9.24
CA PRO A 305 0.95 11.46 -8.92
C PRO A 305 1.73 12.76 -8.73
N LEU A 306 1.41 13.85 -9.43
CA LEU A 306 2.04 15.15 -9.14
C LEU A 306 1.73 15.63 -7.72
N THR A 307 0.45 15.60 -7.30
CA THR A 307 0.07 15.95 -5.93
C THR A 307 0.77 15.05 -4.92
N THR A 308 0.85 13.73 -5.18
CA THR A 308 1.58 12.77 -4.35
C THR A 308 3.06 13.16 -4.22
N ILE A 309 3.75 13.51 -5.32
CA ILE A 309 5.17 13.92 -5.28
C ILE A 309 5.33 15.20 -4.44
N VAL A 310 4.55 16.24 -4.72
CA VAL A 310 4.65 17.52 -4.02
C VAL A 310 4.41 17.34 -2.52
N THR A 311 3.38 16.58 -2.15
CA THR A 311 3.07 16.32 -0.73
C THR A 311 4.10 15.42 -0.08
N SER A 312 4.61 14.40 -0.77
CA SER A 312 5.69 13.53 -0.26
C SER A 312 6.97 14.30 0.06
N LEU A 313 7.31 15.32 -0.73
CA LEU A 313 8.48 16.18 -0.46
C LEU A 313 8.30 17.01 0.82
N VAL A 314 7.09 17.52 1.06
CA VAL A 314 6.80 18.43 2.19
C VAL A 314 6.58 17.67 3.51
N VAL A 315 5.77 16.61 3.49
CA VAL A 315 5.28 15.91 4.70
C VAL A 315 5.66 14.43 4.77
N GLY A 316 6.51 13.99 3.85
CA GLY A 316 6.99 12.61 3.78
C GLY A 316 6.13 11.69 2.91
N PRO A 317 6.72 10.59 2.40
CA PRO A 317 6.12 9.72 1.39
C PRO A 317 4.84 9.00 1.83
N GLY A 318 4.68 8.68 3.12
CA GLY A 318 3.45 8.05 3.62
C GLY A 318 2.26 9.00 3.56
N ALA A 319 2.44 10.23 4.04
CA ALA A 319 1.42 11.27 3.96
C ALA A 319 1.12 11.63 2.51
N GLY A 320 2.13 11.77 1.66
CA GLY A 320 1.92 12.06 0.24
C GLY A 320 1.14 10.97 -0.48
N THR A 321 1.42 9.70 -0.18
CA THR A 321 0.66 8.55 -0.70
C THR A 321 -0.80 8.59 -0.26
N CYS A 322 -1.07 8.84 1.03
CA CYS A 322 -2.44 8.94 1.55
C CYS A 322 -3.19 10.13 0.93
N VAL A 323 -2.58 11.32 0.87
CA VAL A 323 -3.19 12.52 0.29
C VAL A 323 -3.44 12.35 -1.21
N GLY A 324 -2.49 11.75 -1.93
CA GLY A 324 -2.64 11.37 -3.33
C GLY A 324 -3.83 10.44 -3.53
N TRP A 325 -3.94 9.40 -2.71
CA TRP A 325 -5.09 8.49 -2.74
C TRP A 325 -6.39 9.22 -2.47
N MET A 326 -6.36 10.10 -1.46
CA MET A 326 -7.51 10.89 -1.08
C MET A 326 -8.01 11.78 -2.21
N TYR A 327 -7.08 12.40 -2.95
CA TYR A 327 -7.38 13.21 -4.11
C TYR A 327 -7.89 12.38 -5.28
N ARG A 328 -7.30 11.20 -5.53
CA ARG A 328 -7.79 10.22 -6.52
C ARG A 328 -9.26 9.88 -6.31
N GLU A 329 -9.66 9.57 -5.07
CA GLU A 329 -11.07 9.21 -4.81
C GLU A 329 -12.05 10.35 -5.08
N LYS A 330 -11.65 11.60 -4.84
CA LYS A 330 -12.49 12.76 -5.16
C LYS A 330 -12.68 12.93 -6.67
N LEU A 331 -11.61 12.74 -7.45
CA LEU A 331 -11.67 12.84 -8.91
C LEU A 331 -12.56 11.75 -9.50
N VAL A 332 -12.40 10.50 -9.03
CA VAL A 332 -13.23 9.38 -9.49
C VAL A 332 -14.70 9.57 -9.13
N HIS A 333 -14.99 10.17 -7.96
CA HIS A 333 -16.37 10.46 -7.56
C HIS A 333 -17.03 11.51 -8.45
N HIS A 334 -16.33 12.62 -8.74
CA HIS A 334 -16.85 13.68 -9.61
C HIS A 334 -17.10 13.18 -11.05
N ASP A 335 -16.20 12.38 -11.62
CA ASP A 335 -16.39 11.81 -12.96
C ASP A 335 -17.67 10.96 -13.04
N ASN A 336 -18.02 10.24 -11.96
CA ASN A 336 -19.24 9.43 -11.90
C ASN A 336 -20.51 10.27 -11.75
N GLU A 337 -20.48 11.36 -10.96
CA GLU A 337 -21.61 12.30 -10.84
C GLU A 337 -21.90 13.01 -12.17
N GLU A 338 -20.87 13.50 -12.86
CA GLU A 338 -21.03 14.15 -14.17
C GLU A 338 -21.57 13.19 -15.24
N THR A 339 -21.20 11.90 -15.16
CA THR A 339 -21.70 10.89 -16.11
C THR A 339 -23.14 10.44 -15.80
N GLY A 340 -23.53 10.39 -14.52
CA GLY A 340 -24.88 10.00 -14.09
C GLY A 340 -25.92 11.13 -14.19
N GLY A 341 -25.49 12.39 -14.03
CA GLY A 341 -26.37 13.58 -14.10
C GLY A 341 -26.90 13.92 -15.49
N ASN A 342 -26.37 13.30 -16.56
CA ASN A 342 -26.89 13.48 -17.92
C ASN A 342 -28.06 12.54 -18.28
N THR A 343 -28.52 11.72 -17.33
CA THR A 343 -29.63 10.77 -17.55
C THR A 343 -30.94 11.17 -16.87
N GLU A 344 -30.98 12.28 -16.13
CA GLU A 344 -32.21 12.83 -15.54
C GLU A 344 -32.50 14.24 -16.11
N SER A 345 -33.03 14.31 -17.33
CA SER A 345 -33.81 15.47 -17.81
C SER A 345 -34.54 15.21 -19.14
N ALA A 346 -35.15 14.04 -19.29
CA ALA A 346 -36.25 13.87 -20.24
C ALA A 346 -37.56 13.92 -19.43
N ASN A 347 -38.00 15.14 -19.09
CA ASN A 347 -39.33 15.37 -18.55
C ASN A 347 -40.37 14.85 -19.57
N GLU A 348 -41.07 13.78 -19.23
CA GLU A 348 -42.33 13.36 -19.86
C GLU A 348 -43.45 14.36 -19.53
N GLU A 349 -43.35 15.59 -20.02
CA GLU A 349 -44.48 16.52 -20.05
C GLU A 349 -44.44 17.31 -21.36
N THR A 350 -44.80 16.66 -22.46
CA THR A 350 -45.32 17.35 -23.65
C THR A 350 -46.59 16.64 -24.11
N PRO A 351 -47.77 17.30 -24.03
CA PRO A 351 -49.00 16.71 -24.54
C PRO A 351 -48.96 16.70 -26.07
N LEU A 352 -49.29 15.56 -26.67
CA LEU A 352 -49.48 15.44 -28.11
C LEU A 352 -50.62 16.38 -28.53
N LEU A 353 -50.30 17.29 -29.45
CA LEU A 353 -51.24 18.21 -30.11
C LEU A 353 -52.39 17.42 -30.75
N GLN A 354 -53.61 17.92 -30.52
CA GLN A 354 -54.81 17.62 -31.32
C GLN A 354 -54.74 18.31 -32.69
#